data_AF-A0A5B0R509-F1
#
_entry.id   AF-A0A5B0R509-F1
#
_cell.length_a   1.000
_cell.length_b   1.000
_cell.length_c   1.000
_cell.angle_alpha   90.00
_cell.angle_beta   90.00
_cell.angle_gamma   90.00
#
_symmetry.space_group_name_H-M   'P 1'
#
loop_
_entity.id
_entity.type
_entity.pdbx_description
1 polymer ?
#
loop_
_entity_poly.entity_id
_entity_poly.type
_entity_poly.pdbx_seq_one_letter_code
_entity_poly.pdbx_strand_id
1 'polypeptide(L)'
;MTNMEYNCHFLTTSNVATPLELAEPVVSQLNHLATEGSFAFDASLKQEVMYMCIPLAFLANSPMAAEFTNTPNPGKANNPCRMCHVRTDTVENRCSLEFIQEFFGHPIMPQPRRWEQTVSRSHELWDISQRKTKKEFKDKSMEYGLKDQITHRLLELQAQKAHERV
;
A
#
# COMPACT_ATOMS: atom_id res chain seq x y z
N MET A 1 -27.62 1.87 12.54
CA MET A 1 -27.30 2.04 11.10
C MET A 1 -26.85 0.70 10.58
N THR A 2 -27.71 0.02 9.84
CA THR A 2 -27.42 -1.27 9.19
C THR A 2 -26.46 -1.02 8.03
N ASN A 3 -25.28 -1.63 8.11
CA ASN A 3 -24.26 -1.59 7.06
C ASN A 3 -24.82 -2.36 5.86
N MET A 4 -25.27 -1.65 4.84
CA MET A 4 -25.87 -2.24 3.66
C MET A 4 -24.77 -2.61 2.67
N GLU A 5 -24.29 -3.84 2.76
CA GLU A 5 -23.17 -4.39 1.99
C GLU A 5 -23.46 -4.53 0.48
N TYR A 6 -24.67 -4.23 0.01
CA TYR A 6 -25.04 -4.38 -1.40
C TYR A 6 -24.35 -3.39 -2.36
N ASN A 7 -23.75 -2.30 -1.85
CA ASN A 7 -22.92 -1.39 -2.64
C ASN A 7 -21.41 -1.74 -2.55
N CYS A 8 -21.04 -2.78 -1.79
CA CYS A 8 -19.66 -3.21 -1.64
C CYS A 8 -19.36 -4.34 -2.64
N HIS A 9 -18.80 -3.98 -3.79
CA HIS A 9 -18.36 -4.96 -4.79
C HIS A 9 -16.90 -5.34 -4.53
N PHE A 10 -16.64 -6.61 -4.25
CA PHE A 10 -15.29 -7.16 -4.14
C PHE A 10 -14.71 -7.41 -5.55
N LEU A 11 -14.16 -6.36 -6.16
CA LEU A 11 -13.70 -6.39 -7.55
C LEU A 11 -12.30 -7.00 -7.73
N THR A 12 -11.52 -7.11 -6.66
CA THR A 12 -10.09 -7.51 -6.71
C THR A 12 -9.76 -8.57 -5.66
N THR A 13 -10.54 -9.65 -5.60
CA THR A 13 -10.23 -10.82 -4.75
C THR A 13 -9.75 -11.98 -5.61
N SER A 14 -8.49 -12.39 -5.43
CA SER A 14 -7.92 -13.59 -6.06
C SER A 14 -7.10 -14.37 -5.05
N ASN A 15 -7.01 -15.69 -5.26
CA ASN A 15 -6.10 -16.59 -4.56
C ASN A 15 -4.72 -16.68 -5.25
N VAL A 16 -4.57 -16.12 -6.44
CA VAL A 16 -3.35 -16.19 -7.26
C VAL A 16 -2.72 -14.81 -7.45
N ALA A 17 -3.53 -13.80 -7.81
CA ALA A 17 -3.08 -12.46 -8.10
C ALA A 17 -3.16 -11.54 -6.88
N THR A 18 -2.19 -10.64 -6.75
CA THR A 18 -2.14 -9.69 -5.64
C THR A 18 -3.16 -8.56 -5.81
N PRO A 19 -3.61 -7.91 -4.73
CA PRO A 19 -4.43 -6.69 -4.81
C PRO A 19 -3.84 -5.61 -5.73
N LEU A 20 -2.52 -5.43 -5.73
CA LEU A 20 -1.86 -4.46 -6.63
C LEU A 20 -1.99 -4.83 -8.11
N GLU A 21 -1.76 -6.11 -8.44
CA GLU A 21 -1.87 -6.62 -9.81
C GLU A 21 -3.30 -6.52 -10.35
N LEU A 22 -4.29 -6.84 -9.51
CA LEU A 22 -5.70 -6.76 -9.91
C LEU A 22 -6.21 -5.31 -10.00
N ALA A 23 -5.64 -4.39 -9.23
CA ALA A 23 -6.09 -3.01 -9.19
C ALA A 23 -5.53 -2.15 -10.33
N GLU A 24 -4.41 -2.52 -10.94
CA GLU A 24 -3.80 -1.79 -12.05
C GLU A 24 -4.80 -1.46 -13.19
N PRO A 25 -5.54 -2.44 -13.77
CA PRO A 25 -6.52 -2.12 -14.81
C PRO A 25 -7.68 -1.25 -14.30
N VAL A 26 -8.10 -1.43 -13.05
CA VAL A 26 -9.18 -0.64 -12.43
C VAL A 26 -8.74 0.81 -12.25
N VAL A 27 -7.53 1.04 -11.72
CA VAL A 27 -6.96 2.38 -11.54
C VAL A 27 -6.76 3.06 -12.89
N SER A 28 -6.29 2.33 -13.91
CA SER A 28 -6.17 2.86 -15.27
C SER A 28 -7.53 3.33 -15.83
N GLN A 29 -8.57 2.51 -15.69
CA GLN A 29 -9.93 2.87 -16.11
C GLN A 29 -10.50 4.05 -15.31
N LEU A 30 -10.31 4.08 -13.99
CA LEU A 30 -10.75 5.19 -13.14
C LEU A 30 -10.05 6.49 -13.53
N ASN A 31 -8.74 6.45 -13.81
CA ASN A 31 -8.00 7.62 -14.27
C ASN A 31 -8.51 8.12 -15.62
N HIS A 32 -8.78 7.21 -16.56
CA HIS A 32 -9.36 7.57 -17.86
C HIS A 32 -10.76 8.18 -17.69
N LEU A 33 -11.66 7.54 -16.92
CA LEU A 33 -12.99 8.08 -16.65
C LEU A 33 -12.99 9.39 -15.86
N ALA A 34 -11.97 9.64 -15.03
CA ALA A 34 -11.82 10.87 -14.27
C ALA A 34 -11.26 12.04 -15.11
N THR A 35 -10.57 11.76 -16.21
CA THR A 35 -9.86 12.76 -17.02
C THR A 35 -10.49 12.98 -18.39
N GLU A 36 -10.88 11.91 -19.07
CA GLU A 36 -11.47 11.91 -20.41
C GLU A 36 -12.98 11.65 -20.38
N GLY A 37 -13.47 10.91 -19.38
CA GLY A 37 -14.86 10.47 -19.31
C GLY A 37 -15.17 9.34 -20.30
N SER A 38 -16.44 8.99 -20.43
CA SER A 38 -16.92 8.01 -21.42
C SER A 38 -18.37 8.32 -21.80
N PHE A 39 -18.83 7.78 -22.93
CA PHE A 39 -20.20 7.94 -23.41
C PHE A 39 -21.05 6.71 -23.05
N ALA A 40 -22.28 6.97 -22.61
CA ALA A 40 -23.29 5.95 -22.38
C ALA A 40 -24.67 6.48 -22.76
N PHE A 41 -25.60 5.59 -23.11
CA PHE A 41 -26.99 5.98 -23.33
C PHE A 41 -27.73 6.06 -21.99
N ASP A 42 -28.25 7.24 -21.66
CA ASP A 42 -29.10 7.42 -20.48
C ASP A 42 -30.55 7.11 -20.85
N ALA A 43 -31.10 6.03 -20.27
CA ALA A 43 -32.46 5.58 -20.57
C ALA A 43 -33.55 6.55 -20.08
N SER A 44 -33.26 7.38 -19.06
CA SER A 44 -34.19 8.37 -18.52
C SER A 44 -34.22 9.63 -19.38
N LEU A 45 -33.06 10.08 -19.88
CA LEU A 45 -32.92 11.24 -20.76
C LEU A 45 -33.13 10.90 -22.24
N LYS A 46 -33.11 9.60 -22.61
CA LYS A 46 -33.23 9.07 -23.98
C LYS A 46 -32.21 9.66 -24.96
N GLN A 47 -30.99 9.87 -24.49
CA GLN A 47 -29.91 10.43 -25.29
C GLN A 47 -28.56 9.85 -24.86
N GLU A 48 -27.57 9.95 -25.75
CA GLU A 48 -26.19 9.70 -25.40
C GLU A 48 -25.68 10.81 -24.48
N VAL A 49 -25.07 10.43 -23.35
CA VAL A 49 -24.49 11.35 -22.37
C VAL A 49 -23.05 10.98 -22.11
N MET A 50 -22.22 12.00 -21.87
CA MET A 50 -20.88 11.80 -21.34
C MET A 50 -20.94 11.74 -19.82
N TYR A 51 -20.36 10.70 -19.23
CA TYR A 51 -20.24 10.53 -17.79
C TYR A 51 -18.77 10.48 -17.38
N MET A 52 -18.50 10.91 -16.14
CA MET A 52 -17.18 10.89 -15.54
C MET A 52 -17.25 10.21 -14.18
N CYS A 53 -16.18 9.52 -13.80
CA CYS A 53 -16.07 8.87 -12.50
C CYS A 53 -14.90 9.45 -11.73
N ILE A 54 -15.16 10.14 -10.62
CA ILE A 54 -14.11 10.72 -9.77
C ILE A 54 -13.99 9.88 -8.49
N PRO A 55 -12.87 9.15 -8.29
CA PRO A 55 -12.66 8.41 -7.05
C PRO A 55 -12.47 9.38 -5.88
N LEU A 56 -13.33 9.29 -4.86
CA LEU A 56 -13.28 10.17 -3.68
C LEU A 56 -12.33 9.67 -2.60
N ALA A 57 -12.29 8.35 -2.38
CA ALA A 57 -11.47 7.73 -1.35
C ALA A 57 -11.10 6.31 -1.72
N PHE A 58 -9.91 5.88 -1.31
CA PHE A 58 -9.48 4.49 -1.34
C PHE A 58 -9.75 3.84 0.02
N LEU A 59 -10.59 2.81 0.04
CA LEU A 59 -10.93 2.05 1.25
C LEU A 59 -10.44 0.62 1.10
N ALA A 60 -9.65 0.17 2.07
CA ALA A 60 -9.12 -1.17 2.11
C ALA A 60 -8.99 -1.64 3.56
N ASN A 61 -9.09 -2.96 3.78
CA ASN A 61 -8.74 -3.52 5.07
C ASN A 61 -7.24 -3.33 5.37
N SER A 62 -6.82 -3.55 6.60
CA SER A 62 -5.43 -3.25 7.00
C SER A 62 -4.35 -3.97 6.16
N PRO A 63 -4.45 -5.28 5.87
CA PRO A 63 -3.48 -5.95 5.00
C PRO A 63 -3.41 -5.34 3.59
N MET A 64 -4.54 -5.11 2.94
CA MET A 64 -4.59 -4.56 1.58
C MET A 64 -4.09 -3.11 1.58
N ALA A 65 -4.54 -2.26 2.51
CA ALA A 65 -4.06 -0.88 2.62
C ALA A 65 -2.54 -0.80 2.84
N ALA A 66 -1.97 -1.75 3.60
CA ALA A 66 -0.52 -1.83 3.82
C ALA A 66 0.23 -2.15 2.51
N GLU A 67 -0.29 -3.08 1.71
CA GLU A 67 0.25 -3.40 0.39
C GLU A 67 0.21 -2.20 -0.57
N PHE A 68 -0.93 -1.52 -0.71
CA PHE A 68 -1.07 -0.34 -1.58
C PHE A 68 -0.15 0.81 -1.20
N THR A 69 0.08 1.01 0.09
CA THR A 69 0.93 2.10 0.59
C THR A 69 2.40 1.71 0.71
N ASN A 70 2.77 0.49 0.30
CA ASN A 70 4.11 -0.06 0.46
C ASN A 70 4.61 0.03 1.91
N THR A 71 3.72 -0.26 2.86
CA THR A 71 4.01 -0.20 4.30
C THR A 71 3.80 -1.57 4.94
N PRO A 72 4.46 -1.86 6.08
CA PRO A 72 4.15 -3.02 6.88
C PRO A 72 2.70 -3.01 7.40
N ASN A 73 2.15 -4.19 7.68
CA ASN A 73 0.85 -4.28 8.36
C ASN A 73 0.95 -3.67 9.78
N PRO A 74 0.14 -2.66 10.13
CA PRO A 74 0.29 -1.92 11.38
C PRO A 74 0.29 -2.79 12.63
N GLY A 75 -0.52 -3.85 12.67
CA GLY A 75 -0.70 -4.68 13.87
C GLY A 75 0.60 -5.30 14.40
N LYS A 76 1.62 -5.49 13.55
CA LYS A 76 2.88 -6.17 13.92
C LYS A 76 4.15 -5.39 13.57
N ALA A 77 4.03 -4.14 13.14
CA ALA A 77 5.14 -3.36 12.61
C ALA A 77 5.66 -2.23 13.52
N ASN A 78 6.97 -2.15 13.72
CA ASN A 78 7.62 -1.03 14.41
C ASN A 78 7.28 0.35 13.81
N ASN A 79 6.89 0.39 12.53
CA ASN A 79 6.38 1.57 11.83
C ASN A 79 4.90 1.34 11.50
N PRO A 80 3.96 1.63 12.41
CA PRO A 80 2.56 1.28 12.22
C PRO A 80 1.77 2.29 11.36
N CYS A 81 2.28 3.51 11.18
CA CYS A 81 1.57 4.53 10.42
C CYS A 81 1.92 4.48 8.93
N ARG A 82 0.87 4.59 8.10
CA ARG A 82 0.97 4.64 6.64
C ARG A 82 1.17 6.05 6.09
N MET A 83 0.93 7.07 6.91
CA MET A 83 0.93 8.48 6.50
C MET A 83 2.15 9.24 7.01
N CYS A 84 2.79 8.77 8.09
CA CYS A 84 3.94 9.43 8.69
C CYS A 84 4.99 8.41 9.16
N HIS A 85 6.14 8.94 9.58
CA HIS A 85 7.30 8.17 10.03
C HIS A 85 7.31 7.89 11.55
N VAL A 86 6.16 7.98 12.23
CA VAL A 86 6.06 7.55 13.65
C VAL A 86 6.45 6.08 13.76
N ARG A 87 7.33 5.79 14.71
CA ARG A 87 7.91 4.46 14.87
C ARG A 87 8.33 4.20 16.31
N THR A 88 8.67 2.95 16.57
CA THR A 88 9.16 2.48 17.85
C THR A 88 10.17 1.35 17.64
N ASP A 89 11.06 1.11 18.60
CA ASP A 89 12.04 0.02 18.52
C ASP A 89 11.40 -1.37 18.66
N THR A 90 10.33 -1.48 19.45
CA THR A 90 9.55 -2.72 19.59
C THR A 90 8.05 -2.43 19.60
N VAL A 91 7.25 -3.46 19.30
CA VAL A 91 5.79 -3.34 19.22
C VAL A 91 5.17 -3.03 20.59
N GLU A 92 5.77 -3.53 21.67
CA GLU A 92 5.31 -3.34 23.05
C GLU A 92 5.39 -1.87 23.48
N ASN A 93 6.40 -1.16 23.00
CA ASN A 93 6.62 0.27 23.28
C ASN A 93 5.55 1.19 22.67
N ARG A 94 4.62 0.67 21.84
CA ARG A 94 3.50 1.47 21.34
C ARG A 94 2.47 1.86 22.40
N CYS A 95 2.49 1.18 23.55
CA CYS A 95 1.66 1.54 24.68
C CYS A 95 2.33 2.60 25.59
N SER A 96 3.56 3.02 25.28
CA SER A 96 4.24 4.07 26.01
C SER A 96 3.54 5.42 25.82
N LEU A 97 3.64 6.29 26.83
CA LEU A 97 3.05 7.62 26.75
C LEU A 97 3.70 8.43 25.63
N GLU A 98 5.02 8.29 25.45
CA GLU A 98 5.80 8.96 24.43
C GLU A 98 5.30 8.62 23.02
N PHE A 99 5.11 7.32 22.75
CA PHE A 99 4.59 6.88 21.44
C PHE A 99 3.15 7.37 21.22
N ILE A 100 2.30 7.30 22.25
CA ILE A 100 0.91 7.76 22.15
C ILE A 100 0.86 9.27 21.87
N GLN A 101 1.70 10.06 22.56
CA GLN A 101 1.82 11.49 22.31
C GLN A 101 2.26 11.77 20.87
N GLU A 102 3.30 11.10 20.37
CA GLU A 102 3.76 11.25 18.99
C GLU A 102 2.69 10.83 17.97
N PHE A 103 1.98 9.72 18.23
CA PHE A 103 0.88 9.24 17.39
C PHE A 103 -0.24 10.27 17.25
N PHE A 104 -0.58 10.97 18.34
CA PHE A 104 -1.56 12.06 18.34
C PHE A 104 -0.95 13.41 17.90
N GLY A 105 0.33 13.45 17.53
CA GLY A 105 1.01 14.66 17.08
C GLY A 105 1.23 15.70 18.18
N HIS A 106 1.42 15.24 19.43
CA HIS A 106 1.69 16.09 20.57
C HIS A 106 3.18 16.06 20.97
N PRO A 107 3.85 17.22 21.10
CA PRO A 107 3.38 18.56 20.75
C PRO A 107 3.46 18.86 19.25
N ILE A 108 4.15 18.02 18.46
CA ILE A 108 4.43 18.24 17.04
C ILE A 108 4.02 16.99 16.25
N MET A 109 3.40 17.19 15.08
CA MET A 109 3.05 16.12 14.15
C MET A 109 4.30 15.39 13.63
N PRO A 110 4.29 14.04 13.56
CA PRO A 110 5.40 13.30 12.99
C PRO A 110 5.58 13.63 11.51
N GLN A 111 6.81 13.50 11.02
CA GLN A 111 7.13 13.80 9.62
C GLN A 111 6.28 12.95 8.67
N PRO A 112 5.55 13.56 7.72
CA PRO A 112 4.73 12.83 6.78
C PRO A 112 5.60 11.99 5.83
N ARG A 113 5.06 10.85 5.40
CA ARG A 113 5.64 10.07 4.31
C ARG A 113 5.43 10.80 3.00
N ARG A 114 6.47 10.84 2.19
CA ARG A 114 6.43 11.42 0.84
C ARG A 114 6.53 10.31 -0.18
N TRP A 115 5.64 10.32 -1.17
CA TRP A 115 5.59 9.25 -2.17
C TRP A 115 6.90 9.15 -2.96
N GLU A 116 7.46 10.28 -3.36
CA GLU A 116 8.78 10.32 -4.04
C GLU A 116 9.88 9.63 -3.21
N GLN A 117 9.87 9.82 -1.90
CA GLN A 117 10.83 9.18 -0.99
C GLN A 117 10.56 7.68 -0.87
N THR A 118 9.30 7.25 -0.80
CA THR A 118 8.92 5.83 -0.78
C THR A 118 9.42 5.11 -2.04
N VAL A 119 9.24 5.73 -3.21
CA VAL A 119 9.73 5.18 -4.49
C VAL A 119 11.25 5.06 -4.48
N SER A 120 11.96 6.16 -4.17
CA SER A 120 13.43 6.17 -4.12
C SER A 120 13.99 5.12 -3.16
N ARG A 121 13.43 5.02 -1.94
CA ARG A 121 13.85 4.02 -0.94
C ARG A 121 13.52 2.59 -1.35
N SER A 122 12.46 2.37 -2.12
CA SER A 122 12.14 1.03 -2.63
C SER A 122 13.19 0.55 -3.63
N HIS A 123 13.64 1.44 -4.53
CA HIS A 123 14.77 1.15 -5.43
C HIS A 123 16.06 0.90 -4.65
N GLU A 124 16.35 1.70 -3.62
CA GLU A 124 17.51 1.47 -2.76
C GLU A 124 17.45 0.11 -2.05
N LEU A 125 16.29 -0.28 -1.53
CA LEU A 125 16.08 -1.58 -0.90
C LEU A 125 16.28 -2.72 -1.89
N TRP A 126 15.84 -2.57 -3.15
CA TRP A 126 16.15 -3.51 -4.21
C TRP A 126 17.67 -3.62 -4.43
N ASP A 127 18.38 -2.51 -4.60
CA ASP A 127 19.85 -2.52 -4.78
C ASP A 127 20.58 -3.19 -3.61
N ILE A 128 20.16 -2.91 -2.37
CA ILE A 128 20.69 -3.55 -1.16
C ILE A 128 20.43 -5.06 -1.22
N SER A 129 19.21 -5.48 -1.59
CA SER A 129 18.87 -6.90 -1.68
C SER A 129 19.75 -7.68 -2.67
N GLN A 130 20.24 -7.02 -3.72
CA GLN A 130 21.07 -7.63 -4.76
C GLN A 130 22.57 -7.61 -4.42
N ARG A 131 23.05 -6.59 -3.68
CA ARG A 131 24.49 -6.33 -3.48
C ARG A 131 24.98 -6.55 -2.06
N LYS A 132 24.08 -6.65 -1.09
CA LYS A 132 24.37 -6.65 0.34
C LYS A 132 23.79 -7.89 1.01
N THR A 133 23.90 -7.96 2.34
CA THR A 133 23.39 -9.10 3.10
C THR A 133 21.88 -9.03 3.30
N LYS A 134 21.25 -10.20 3.49
CA LYS A 134 19.83 -10.29 3.89
C LYS A 134 19.54 -9.54 5.20
N LYS A 135 20.54 -9.41 6.08
CA LYS A 135 20.43 -8.65 7.33
C LYS A 135 20.32 -7.16 7.04
N GLU A 136 21.23 -6.59 6.25
CA GLU A 136 21.19 -5.17 5.87
C GLU A 136 19.88 -4.80 5.18
N PHE A 137 19.36 -5.67 4.29
CA PHE A 137 18.05 -5.46 3.68
C PHE A 137 16.92 -5.39 4.72
N LYS A 138 16.89 -6.30 5.69
CA LYS A 138 15.88 -6.31 6.75
C LYS A 138 15.97 -5.08 7.64
N ASP A 139 17.18 -4.73 8.06
CA ASP A 139 17.43 -3.59 8.95
C ASP A 139 17.01 -2.28 8.26
N LYS A 140 17.38 -2.10 6.97
CA LYS A 140 16.98 -0.92 6.18
C LYS A 140 15.48 -0.89 5.86
N SER A 141 14.87 -2.03 5.58
CA SER A 141 13.40 -2.12 5.38
C SER A 141 12.65 -1.68 6.65
N MET A 142 13.15 -2.10 7.82
CA MET A 142 12.60 -1.70 9.11
C MET A 142 12.85 -0.21 9.41
N GLU A 143 14.03 0.31 9.11
CA GLU A 143 14.36 1.73 9.27
C GLU A 143 13.45 2.62 8.44
N TYR A 144 13.20 2.25 7.18
CA TYR A 144 12.32 2.99 6.27
C TYR A 144 10.83 2.75 6.53
N GLY A 145 10.50 1.68 7.25
CA GLY A 145 9.12 1.26 7.46
C GLY A 145 8.43 0.92 6.14
N LEU A 146 9.12 0.22 5.24
CA LEU A 146 8.61 -0.18 3.93
C LEU A 146 8.49 -1.70 3.85
N LYS A 147 7.52 -2.17 3.08
CA LYS A 147 7.33 -3.59 2.77
C LYS A 147 6.75 -3.77 1.38
N ASP A 148 7.65 -3.79 0.40
CA ASP A 148 7.27 -3.96 -1.00
C ASP A 148 7.07 -5.45 -1.31
N GLN A 149 5.81 -5.83 -1.54
CA GLN A 149 5.45 -7.23 -1.83
C GLN A 149 6.07 -7.73 -3.14
N ILE A 150 6.27 -6.86 -4.13
CA ILE A 150 6.88 -7.22 -5.40
C ILE A 150 8.35 -7.58 -5.17
N THR A 151 9.10 -6.69 -4.51
CA THR A 151 10.50 -6.96 -4.13
C THR A 151 10.62 -8.23 -3.30
N HIS A 152 9.77 -8.42 -2.29
CA HIS A 152 9.78 -9.65 -1.48
C HIS A 152 9.53 -10.90 -2.34
N ARG A 153 8.56 -10.86 -3.25
CA ARG A 153 8.24 -11.98 -4.14
C ARG A 153 9.40 -12.31 -5.08
N LEU A 154 10.06 -11.30 -5.65
CA LEU A 154 11.23 -11.48 -6.50
C LEU A 154 12.38 -12.15 -5.74
N LEU A 155 12.63 -11.74 -4.49
CA LEU A 155 13.66 -12.34 -3.64
C LEU A 155 13.36 -13.81 -3.28
N GLU A 156 12.09 -14.14 -3.03
CA GLU A 156 11.66 -15.53 -2.84
C GLU A 156 11.95 -16.40 -4.07
N LEU A 157 11.59 -15.92 -5.26
CA LEU A 157 11.84 -16.62 -6.51
C LEU A 157 13.33 -16.79 -6.81
N GLN A 158 14.15 -15.79 -6.50
CA GLN A 158 15.61 -15.88 -6.60
C GLN A 158 16.17 -16.97 -5.67
N ALA A 159 15.69 -17.04 -4.44
CA ALA A 159 16.11 -18.06 -3.48
C ALA A 159 15.70 -19.48 -3.89
N GLN A 160 14.50 -19.66 -4.45
CA GLN A 160 14.03 -20.94 -4.98
C GLN A 160 14.89 -21.44 -6.14
N LYS A 161 15.18 -20.57 -7.12
CA LYS A 161 16.07 -20.90 -8.25
C LYS A 161 17.48 -21.26 -7.81
N ALA A 162 17.98 -20.64 -6.73
CA ALA A 162 19.29 -21.00 -6.18
C ALA A 162 19.27 -22.41 -5.55
N HIS A 163 18.17 -22.78 -4.89
CA HIS A 163 17.99 -24.10 -4.28
C HIS A 163 17.82 -25.22 -5.32
N GLU A 164 17.17 -24.95 -6.45
CA GLU A 164 17.01 -25.92 -7.56
C GLU A 164 18.32 -26.21 -8.33
N ARG A 165 19.36 -25.38 -8.14
CA ARG A 165 20.67 -25.51 -8.80
C ARG A 165 21.72 -26.24 -7.94
N VAL A 166 21.38 -26.61 -6.71
CA VAL A 166 22.21 -27.37 -5.76
C VAL A 166 21.74 -28.81 -5.73
#